data_AF-A0A970W3Q5-F1
#
_entry.id   AF-A0A970W3Q5-F1
#
_cell.length_a   1.000
_cell.length_b   1.000
_cell.length_c   1.000
_cell.angle_alpha   90.00
_cell.angle_beta   90.00
_cell.angle_gamma   90.00
#
_symmetry.space_group_name_H-M   'P 1'
#
loop_
_entity.id
_entity.type
_entity.pdbx_description
1 polymer ?
#
loop_
_entity_poly.entity_id
_entity_poly.type
_entity_poly.pdbx_seq_one_letter_code
_entity_poly.pdbx_strand_id
1 'polypeptide(L)'
;AFAALARHGLGAAIGGALATWLAAQALLLALPAPTIGLGIAVWLAVLVLAYLALERWLRVRSQRRVAVRYTLAQLAGRAAFAGGIVALAVVMTQVGGPVWGSVFASFPALYTSTLVLTGRSAGVGFARSLTTSLMISSLVNVVVFVVAFRFAVLELGLLAALAAAYLASLVSAYGTYRFIKTRLS
;
A
#
# COMPACT_ATOMS: atom_id res chain seq x y z
N ALA A 1 -2.43 10.04 -7.50
CA ALA A 1 -1.29 10.43 -8.35
C ALA A 1 -0.87 9.36 -9.36
N PHE A 2 -0.43 8.16 -8.93
CA PHE A 2 0.04 7.10 -9.86
C PHE A 2 -0.92 6.83 -11.01
N ALA A 3 -2.18 6.48 -10.72
CA ALA A 3 -3.17 6.16 -11.75
C ALA A 3 -3.46 7.32 -12.72
N ALA A 4 -3.36 8.57 -12.25
CA ALA A 4 -3.58 9.76 -13.09
C ALA A 4 -2.40 10.00 -14.05
N LEU A 5 -1.18 9.82 -13.56
CA LEU A 5 0.05 10.07 -14.31
C LEU A 5 0.54 8.86 -15.11
N ALA A 6 -0.05 7.68 -14.89
CA ALA A 6 0.24 6.44 -15.62
C ALA A 6 0.15 6.58 -17.15
N ARG A 7 -0.67 7.52 -17.66
CA ARG A 7 -0.74 7.82 -19.11
C ARG A 7 0.54 8.45 -19.68
N HIS A 8 1.38 9.06 -18.84
CA HIS A 8 2.65 9.68 -19.21
C HIS A 8 3.86 8.77 -18.93
N GLY A 9 3.62 7.48 -18.63
CA GLY A 9 4.66 6.48 -18.40
C GLY A 9 4.94 6.17 -16.93
N LEU A 10 5.73 5.12 -16.69
CA LEU A 10 5.98 4.57 -15.36
C LEU A 10 6.75 5.56 -14.46
N GLY A 11 7.75 6.24 -15.01
CA GLY A 11 8.58 7.19 -14.27
C GLY A 11 7.76 8.36 -13.74
N ALA A 12 6.99 9.02 -14.60
CA ALA A 12 6.09 10.11 -14.20
C ALA A 12 5.05 9.64 -13.18
N ALA A 13 4.51 8.43 -13.33
CA ALA A 13 3.53 7.87 -12.41
C ALA A 13 4.09 7.62 -11.01
N ILE A 14 5.26 6.99 -10.92
CA ILE A 14 5.95 6.70 -9.65
C ILE A 14 6.45 8.00 -9.02
N GLY A 15 7.11 8.88 -9.79
CA GLY A 15 7.62 10.15 -9.31
C GLY A 15 6.52 11.03 -8.74
N GLY A 16 5.41 11.20 -9.47
CA GLY A 16 4.28 11.97 -8.97
C GLY A 16 3.60 11.34 -7.76
N ALA A 17 3.58 10.01 -7.65
CA ALA A 17 3.03 9.34 -6.48
C ALA A 17 3.92 9.47 -5.24
N LEU A 18 5.24 9.34 -5.39
CA LEU A 18 6.20 9.60 -4.34
C LEU A 18 6.15 11.06 -3.87
N ALA A 19 6.10 12.02 -4.80
CA ALA A 19 5.98 13.44 -4.47
C ALA A 19 4.69 13.73 -3.69
N THR A 20 3.56 13.18 -4.14
CA THR A 20 2.27 13.34 -3.45
C THR A 20 2.30 12.70 -2.06
N TRP A 21 2.92 11.53 -1.93
CA TRP A 21 3.10 10.86 -0.64
C TRP A 21 3.93 11.70 0.32
N LEU A 22 5.10 12.18 -0.12
CA LEU A 22 5.98 13.00 0.72
C LEU A 22 5.31 14.30 1.13
N ALA A 23 4.58 14.97 0.22
CA ALA A 23 3.80 16.15 0.55
C ALA A 23 2.71 15.86 1.59
N ALA A 24 1.98 14.75 1.45
CA ALA A 24 0.96 14.34 2.41
C ALA A 24 1.56 14.01 3.79
N GLN A 25 2.71 13.33 3.83
CA GLN A 25 3.42 13.02 5.07
C GLN A 25 3.96 14.29 5.74
N ALA A 26 4.53 15.22 4.98
CA ALA A 26 4.98 16.51 5.51
C ALA A 26 3.82 17.30 6.14
N LEU A 27 2.63 17.30 5.50
CA LEU A 27 1.44 17.91 6.05
C LEU A 27 0.96 17.22 7.33
N LEU A 28 0.92 15.89 7.35
CA LEU A 28 0.50 15.12 8.52
C LEU A 28 1.44 15.33 9.72
N LEU A 29 2.74 15.46 9.48
CA LEU A 29 3.73 15.73 10.54
C LEU A 29 3.64 17.17 11.08
N ALA A 30 3.10 18.11 10.31
CA ALA A 30 2.86 19.48 10.76
C ALA A 30 1.56 19.65 11.57
N LEU A 31 0.66 18.67 11.52
CA LEU A 31 -0.61 18.69 12.25
C LEU A 31 -0.47 18.02 13.62
N PRO A 32 -1.21 18.48 14.65
CA PRO A 32 -1.25 17.82 15.95
C PRO A 32 -1.83 16.41 15.82
N ALA A 33 -1.34 15.49 16.66
CA ALA A 33 -1.76 14.09 16.64
C ALA A 33 -3.27 13.97 16.93
N PRO A 34 -4.06 13.40 16.00
CA PRO A 34 -5.50 13.27 16.21
C PRO A 34 -5.80 12.19 17.26
N THR A 35 -6.99 12.30 17.87
CA THR A 35 -7.55 11.18 18.64
C THR A 35 -7.79 9.99 17.72
N ILE A 36 -7.76 8.77 18.28
CA ILE A 36 -7.92 7.54 17.48
C ILE A 36 -9.23 7.52 16.68
N GLY A 37 -10.33 8.00 17.28
CA GLY A 37 -11.64 8.08 16.63
C GLY A 37 -11.62 9.03 15.42
N LEU A 38 -11.02 10.21 15.58
CA LEU A 38 -10.85 11.16 14.47
C LEU A 38 -9.94 10.58 13.38
N GLY A 39 -8.86 9.88 13.76
CA GLY A 39 -7.97 9.21 12.82
C GLY A 39 -8.68 8.14 11.97
N ILE A 40 -9.52 7.31 12.59
CA ILE A 40 -10.33 6.30 11.88
C ILE A 40 -11.36 6.98 10.98
N ALA A 41 -12.02 8.04 11.43
CA ALA A 41 -13.00 8.78 10.63
C ALA A 41 -12.37 9.44 9.40
N VAL A 42 -11.23 10.12 9.57
CA VAL A 42 -10.47 10.70 8.46
C VAL A 42 -9.98 9.61 7.51
N TRP A 43 -9.49 8.49 8.03
CA TRP A 43 -9.07 7.36 7.21
C TRP A 43 -10.23 6.80 6.36
N LEU A 44 -11.41 6.58 6.96
CA LEU A 44 -12.61 6.12 6.25
C LEU A 44 -13.02 7.12 5.15
N ALA A 45 -13.03 8.42 5.47
CA ALA A 45 -13.35 9.45 4.50
C ALA A 45 -12.37 9.45 3.32
N VAL A 46 -11.06 9.38 3.59
CA VAL A 46 -10.02 9.31 2.55
C VAL A 46 -10.15 8.03 1.72
N LEU A 47 -10.43 6.88 2.34
CA LEU A 47 -10.64 5.62 1.63
C LEU A 47 -11.81 5.72 0.64
N VAL A 48 -12.96 6.24 1.09
CA VAL A 48 -14.16 6.42 0.25
C VAL A 48 -13.87 7.40 -0.89
N LEU A 49 -13.27 8.55 -0.59
CA LEU A 49 -12.92 9.55 -1.59
C LEU A 49 -11.93 9.00 -2.62
N ALA A 50 -10.90 8.27 -2.18
CA ALA A 50 -9.92 7.66 -3.07
C ALA A 50 -10.54 6.56 -3.94
N TYR A 51 -11.45 5.75 -3.38
CA TYR A 51 -12.21 4.75 -4.12
C TYR A 51 -13.07 5.40 -5.22
N LEU A 52 -13.85 6.42 -4.86
CA LEU A 52 -14.68 7.16 -5.81
C LEU A 52 -13.84 7.86 -6.88
N ALA A 53 -12.70 8.45 -6.52
CA ALA A 53 -11.79 9.07 -7.48
C ALA A 53 -11.21 8.06 -8.47
N LEU A 54 -10.83 6.86 -8.01
CA LEU A 54 -10.28 5.82 -8.89
C LEU A 54 -11.33 5.21 -9.81
N GLU A 55 -12.51 4.90 -9.27
CA GLU A 55 -13.57 4.23 -10.01
C GLU A 55 -14.34 5.21 -10.92
N ARG A 56 -14.84 6.32 -10.37
CA ARG A 56 -15.74 7.24 -11.11
C ARG A 56 -14.97 8.26 -11.94
N TRP A 57 -13.91 8.86 -11.40
CA TRP A 57 -13.20 9.95 -12.09
C TRP A 57 -12.11 9.43 -13.03
N LEU A 58 -11.24 8.56 -12.53
CA LEU A 58 -10.11 8.03 -13.30
C LEU A 58 -10.48 6.83 -14.18
N ARG A 59 -11.69 6.28 -14.02
CA ARG A 59 -12.26 5.15 -14.77
C ARG A 59 -11.23 4.05 -14.99
N VAL A 60 -10.55 3.66 -13.91
CA VAL A 60 -9.50 2.65 -13.95
C VAL A 60 -10.15 1.31 -14.34
N ARG A 61 -10.03 0.92 -15.60
CA ARG A 61 -10.57 -0.35 -16.10
C ARG A 61 -9.74 -1.52 -15.61
N SER A 62 -10.42 -2.56 -15.13
CA SER A 62 -9.80 -3.86 -14.88
C SER A 62 -9.24 -4.41 -16.20
N GLN A 63 -7.96 -4.77 -16.20
CA GLN A 63 -7.29 -5.33 -17.38
C GLN A 63 -7.31 -6.85 -17.29
N ARG A 64 -7.44 -7.52 -18.45
CA ARG A 64 -7.46 -8.98 -18.55
C ARG A 64 -6.17 -9.57 -17.96
N ARG A 65 -6.27 -10.74 -17.33
CA ARG A 65 -5.16 -11.44 -16.67
C ARG A 65 -3.96 -11.56 -17.62
N VAL A 66 -2.83 -10.96 -17.26
CA VAL A 66 -1.58 -11.10 -18.03
C VAL A 66 -0.80 -12.29 -17.48
N ALA A 67 -0.56 -13.30 -18.32
CA ALA A 67 0.31 -14.40 -17.96
C ALA A 67 1.77 -13.94 -18.10
N VAL A 68 2.43 -13.70 -16.96
CA VAL A 68 3.85 -13.33 -16.94
C VAL A 68 4.66 -14.56 -16.55
N ARG A 69 5.59 -14.99 -17.43
CA ARG A 69 6.61 -15.99 -17.10
C ARG A 69 7.89 -15.27 -16.72
N TYR A 70 8.41 -15.54 -15.54
CA TYR A 70 9.64 -14.93 -15.04
C TYR A 70 10.83 -15.86 -15.24
N THR A 71 11.98 -15.29 -15.62
CA THR A 71 13.27 -15.99 -15.55
C THR A 71 13.86 -15.89 -14.14
N LEU A 72 14.82 -16.75 -13.80
CA LEU A 72 15.52 -16.68 -12.51
C LEU A 72 16.23 -15.34 -12.29
N ALA A 73 16.83 -14.78 -13.34
CA ALA A 73 17.46 -13.46 -13.28
C ALA A 73 16.44 -12.34 -12.99
N GLN A 74 15.24 -12.42 -13.58
CA GLN A 74 14.16 -11.49 -13.28
C GLN A 74 13.66 -11.66 -11.84
N LEU A 75 13.57 -12.90 -11.34
CA LEU A 75 13.20 -13.16 -9.95
C LEU A 75 14.22 -12.58 -8.97
N ALA A 76 15.51 -12.79 -9.22
CA ALA A 76 16.61 -12.23 -8.43
C ALA A 76 16.60 -10.69 -8.44
N GLY A 77 16.43 -10.08 -9.62
CA GLY A 77 16.33 -8.62 -9.72
C GLY A 77 15.13 -8.04 -8.97
N ARG A 78 13.99 -8.75 -8.96
CA ARG A 78 12.80 -8.35 -8.18
C ARG A 78 13.03 -8.47 -6.69
N ALA A 79 13.66 -9.56 -6.25
CA ALA A 79 14.01 -9.78 -4.85
C ALA A 79 14.98 -8.71 -4.34
N ALA A 80 16.04 -8.42 -5.12
CA ALA A 80 17.00 -7.37 -4.81
C ALA A 80 16.34 -5.98 -4.75
N PHE A 81 15.46 -5.67 -5.71
CA PHE A 81 14.77 -4.37 -5.73
C PHE A 81 13.82 -4.21 -4.54
N ALA A 82 12.93 -5.18 -4.29
CA ALA A 82 12.00 -5.12 -3.17
C ALA A 82 12.73 -5.15 -1.83
N GLY A 83 13.72 -6.05 -1.68
CA GLY A 83 14.55 -6.15 -0.49
C GLY A 83 15.35 -4.89 -0.22
N GLY A 84 15.89 -4.23 -1.25
CA GLY A 84 16.60 -2.96 -1.13
C GLY A 84 15.70 -1.84 -0.58
N ILE A 85 14.44 -1.76 -1.02
CA ILE A 85 13.50 -0.76 -0.49
C ILE A 85 13.10 -1.08 0.96
N VAL A 86 12.92 -2.36 1.31
CA VAL A 86 12.67 -2.76 2.70
C VAL A 86 13.86 -2.43 3.59
N ALA A 87 15.09 -2.74 3.14
CA ALA A 87 16.32 -2.40 3.85
C ALA A 87 16.43 -0.88 4.06
N LEU A 88 16.08 -0.07 3.05
CA LEU A 88 16.01 1.39 3.18
C LEU A 88 15.02 1.83 4.27
N ALA A 89 13.82 1.23 4.32
CA ALA A 89 12.84 1.56 5.36
C ALA A 89 13.35 1.19 6.77
N VAL A 90 14.04 0.06 6.91
CA VAL A 90 14.69 -0.33 8.17
C VAL A 90 15.79 0.64 8.57
N VAL A 91 16.67 1.03 7.64
CA VAL A 91 17.73 2.02 7.90
C VAL A 91 17.11 3.37 8.31
N MET A 92 16.07 3.83 7.63
CA MET A 92 15.37 5.07 7.99
C MET A 92 14.70 5.00 9.36
N THR A 93 14.31 3.80 9.80
CA THR A 93 13.81 3.58 11.17
C THR A 93 14.91 3.77 12.21
N GLN A 94 16.14 3.32 11.91
CA GLN A 94 17.29 3.47 12.81
C GLN A 94 17.79 4.93 12.86
N VAL A 95 17.77 5.64 11.73
CA VAL A 95 18.29 7.02 11.63
C VAL A 95 17.26 8.06 12.08
N GLY A 96 16.01 7.93 11.66
CA GLY A 96 14.94 8.91 11.95
C GLY A 96 13.96 8.45 13.03
N GLY A 97 14.14 7.27 13.61
CA GLY A 97 13.19 6.69 14.55
C GLY A 97 11.92 6.14 13.91
N PRO A 98 10.94 5.71 14.73
CA PRO A 98 9.76 4.97 14.26
C PRO A 98 8.89 5.72 13.25
N VAL A 99 8.82 7.05 13.37
CA VAL A 99 8.04 7.90 12.45
C VAL A 99 8.59 7.82 11.04
N TRP A 100 9.90 8.05 10.86
CA TRP A 100 10.54 7.95 9.54
C TRP A 100 10.50 6.52 8.98
N GLY A 101 10.66 5.51 9.85
CA GLY A 101 10.42 4.12 9.50
C GLY A 101 9.05 3.88 8.87
N SER A 102 8.00 4.39 9.52
CA SER A 102 6.61 4.24 9.04
C SER A 102 6.36 4.96 7.70
N VAL A 103 6.95 6.14 7.50
CA VAL A 103 6.86 6.95 6.27
C VAL A 103 7.45 6.20 5.08
N PHE A 104 8.62 5.57 5.27
CA PHE A 104 9.31 4.83 4.20
C PHE A 104 8.78 3.40 4.00
N ALA A 105 8.27 2.74 5.04
CA ALA A 105 7.70 1.40 4.94
C ALA A 105 6.36 1.37 4.18
N SER A 106 5.58 2.46 4.25
CA SER A 106 4.24 2.49 3.65
C SER A 106 4.29 2.61 2.12
N PHE A 107 4.45 3.81 1.56
CA PHE A 107 4.36 3.99 0.11
C PHE A 107 5.60 3.53 -0.66
N PRO A 108 6.84 3.93 -0.28
CA PRO A 108 8.04 3.50 -1.00
C PRO A 108 8.21 1.99 -1.00
N ALA A 109 8.12 1.31 0.15
CA ALA A 109 8.35 -0.13 0.20
C ALA A 109 7.19 -0.95 -0.38
N LEU A 110 5.94 -0.71 0.03
CA LEU A 110 4.82 -1.55 -0.38
C LEU A 110 4.36 -1.26 -1.83
N TYR A 111 4.16 0.01 -2.16
CA TYR A 111 3.54 0.40 -3.42
C TYR A 111 4.53 0.56 -4.56
N THR A 112 5.67 1.23 -4.36
CA THR A 112 6.64 1.45 -5.44
C THR A 112 7.20 0.13 -5.94
N SER A 113 7.56 -0.79 -5.03
CA SER A 113 8.03 -2.12 -5.42
C SER A 113 7.01 -2.83 -6.31
N THR A 114 5.77 -2.96 -5.84
CA THR A 114 4.71 -3.63 -6.57
C THR A 114 4.45 -2.98 -7.92
N LEU A 115 4.20 -1.66 -7.95
CA LEU A 115 3.82 -0.93 -9.16
C LEU A 115 4.95 -0.87 -10.19
N VAL A 116 6.20 -0.69 -9.78
CA VAL A 116 7.35 -0.73 -10.68
C VAL A 116 7.52 -2.12 -11.28
N LEU A 117 7.47 -3.16 -10.45
CA LEU A 117 7.65 -4.53 -10.91
C LEU A 117 6.51 -4.97 -11.84
N THR A 118 5.26 -4.64 -11.53
CA THR A 118 4.13 -4.94 -12.41
C THR A 118 4.14 -4.07 -13.68
N GLY A 119 4.55 -2.81 -13.56
CA GLY A 119 4.65 -1.89 -14.70
C GLY A 119 5.72 -2.30 -15.71
N ARG A 120 6.86 -2.80 -15.21
CA ARG A 120 7.94 -3.35 -16.04
C ARG A 120 7.59 -4.70 -16.66
N SER A 121 6.84 -5.55 -15.97
CA SER A 121 6.59 -6.93 -16.40
C SER A 121 5.31 -7.12 -17.22
N ALA A 122 4.27 -6.34 -16.97
CA ALA A 122 2.96 -6.45 -17.62
C ALA A 122 2.45 -5.11 -18.19
N GLY A 123 3.27 -4.05 -18.15
CA GLY A 123 2.96 -2.74 -18.69
C GLY A 123 2.28 -1.78 -17.71
N VAL A 124 2.40 -0.49 -17.98
CA VAL A 124 1.89 0.59 -17.10
C VAL A 124 0.36 0.59 -17.01
N GLY A 125 -0.33 0.17 -18.08
CA GLY A 125 -1.79 -0.01 -18.08
C GLY A 125 -2.26 -1.08 -17.10
N PHE A 126 -1.51 -2.19 -16.98
CA PHE A 126 -1.78 -3.23 -16.00
C PHE A 126 -1.43 -2.79 -14.57
N ALA A 127 -0.30 -2.12 -14.37
CA ALA A 127 0.01 -1.55 -13.05
C ALA A 127 -1.06 -0.54 -12.58
N ARG A 128 -1.62 0.24 -13.51
CA ARG A 128 -2.73 1.16 -13.24
C ARG A 128 -3.99 0.42 -12.82
N SER A 129 -4.36 -0.69 -13.49
CA SER A 129 -5.56 -1.45 -13.12
C SER A 129 -5.48 -2.08 -11.73
N LEU A 130 -4.26 -2.42 -11.29
CA LEU A 130 -4.03 -2.95 -9.94
C LEU A 130 -4.15 -1.88 -8.83
N THR A 131 -4.10 -0.58 -9.15
CA THR A 131 -4.01 0.48 -8.15
C THR A 131 -5.21 0.47 -7.20
N THR A 132 -6.42 0.27 -7.70
CA THR A 132 -7.65 0.22 -6.88
C THR A 132 -7.65 -0.98 -5.93
N SER A 133 -7.38 -2.17 -6.45
CA SER A 133 -7.33 -3.40 -5.66
C SER A 133 -6.20 -3.39 -4.62
N LEU A 134 -5.02 -2.86 -5.00
CA LEU A 134 -3.90 -2.67 -4.09
C LEU A 134 -4.25 -1.71 -2.96
N MET A 135 -4.86 -0.57 -3.28
CA MET A 135 -5.27 0.44 -2.30
C MET A 135 -6.30 -0.11 -1.30
N ILE A 136 -7.34 -0.79 -1.76
CA ILE A 136 -8.36 -1.36 -0.87
C ILE A 136 -7.72 -2.43 0.02
N SER A 137 -6.98 -3.37 -0.59
CA SER A 137 -6.35 -4.48 0.14
C SER A 137 -5.36 -3.97 1.19
N SER A 138 -4.48 -3.05 0.84
CA SER A 138 -3.48 -2.52 1.77
C SER A 138 -4.14 -1.72 2.89
N LEU A 139 -5.06 -0.80 2.59
CA LEU A 139 -5.64 0.07 3.60
C LEU A 139 -6.49 -0.73 4.59
N VAL A 140 -7.31 -1.67 4.11
CA VAL A 140 -8.15 -2.48 5.00
C VAL A 140 -7.29 -3.44 5.83
N ASN A 141 -6.41 -4.23 5.20
CA ASN A 141 -5.65 -5.26 5.91
C ASN A 141 -4.65 -4.67 6.92
N VAL A 142 -4.00 -3.55 6.58
CA VAL A 142 -3.05 -2.87 7.47
C VAL A 142 -3.78 -2.24 8.65
N VAL A 143 -4.94 -1.58 8.45
CA VAL A 143 -5.70 -1.01 9.56
C VAL A 143 -6.21 -2.10 10.49
N VAL A 144 -6.76 -3.20 9.95
CA VAL A 144 -7.17 -4.34 10.77
C VAL A 144 -5.99 -4.88 11.59
N PHE A 145 -4.82 -5.04 10.97
CA PHE A 145 -3.61 -5.47 11.69
C PHE A 145 -3.25 -4.50 12.82
N VAL A 146 -3.16 -3.20 12.54
CA VAL A 146 -2.74 -2.18 13.51
C VAL A 146 -3.73 -2.08 14.68
N VAL A 147 -5.03 -2.12 14.39
CA VAL A 147 -6.08 -2.06 15.41
C VAL A 147 -6.04 -3.32 16.28
N ALA A 148 -5.99 -4.51 15.68
CA ALA A 148 -5.90 -5.76 16.42
C ALA A 148 -4.63 -5.81 17.29
N PHE A 149 -3.48 -5.44 16.73
CA PHE A 149 -2.22 -5.41 17.45
C PHE A 149 -2.27 -4.44 18.64
N ARG A 150 -2.81 -3.23 18.45
CA ARG A 150 -2.91 -2.22 19.50
C ARG A 150 -3.69 -2.69 20.73
N PHE A 151 -4.79 -3.39 20.53
CA PHE A 151 -5.59 -3.91 21.64
C PHE A 151 -4.99 -5.18 22.24
N ALA A 152 -4.38 -6.03 21.42
CA ALA A 152 -3.78 -7.29 21.88
C ALA A 152 -2.45 -7.10 22.63
N VAL A 153 -1.65 -6.08 22.29
CA VAL A 153 -0.26 -5.96 22.78
C VAL A 153 -0.17 -5.74 24.29
N LEU A 154 -1.17 -5.08 24.90
CA LEU A 154 -1.20 -4.83 26.34
C LEU A 154 -1.63 -6.07 27.15
N GLU A 155 -2.38 -7.00 26.54
CA GLU A 155 -2.98 -8.14 27.24
C GLU A 155 -2.24 -9.46 27.00
N LEU A 156 -1.71 -9.67 25.79
CA LEU A 156 -1.18 -10.97 25.34
C LEU A 156 0.36 -10.99 25.25
N GLY A 157 1.03 -9.86 25.44
CA GLY A 157 2.46 -9.70 25.16
C GLY A 157 2.78 -9.68 23.65
N LEU A 158 4.03 -9.34 23.31
CA LEU A 158 4.41 -8.98 21.95
C LEU A 158 4.14 -10.09 20.91
N LEU A 159 4.60 -11.31 21.17
CA LEU A 159 4.54 -12.41 20.20
C LEU A 159 3.10 -12.88 19.95
N ALA A 160 2.30 -13.03 21.01
CA ALA A 160 0.91 -13.45 20.86
C ALA A 160 0.04 -12.33 20.25
N ALA A 161 0.32 -11.07 20.57
CA ALA A 161 -0.34 -9.94 19.91
C ALA A 161 -0.03 -9.86 18.42
N LEU A 162 1.22 -10.13 18.02
CA LEU A 162 1.60 -10.24 16.60
C LEU A 162 0.84 -11.39 15.92
N ALA A 163 0.81 -12.57 16.52
CA ALA A 163 0.09 -13.73 15.97
C ALA A 163 -1.41 -13.42 15.80
N ALA A 164 -2.05 -12.85 16.81
CA ALA A 164 -3.46 -12.46 16.77
C ALA A 164 -3.73 -11.41 15.67
N ALA A 165 -2.87 -10.39 15.56
CA ALA A 165 -3.00 -9.35 14.54
C ALA A 165 -2.83 -9.90 13.12
N TYR A 166 -1.89 -10.84 12.91
CA TYR A 166 -1.73 -11.53 11.63
C TYR A 166 -2.94 -12.39 11.28
N LEU A 167 -3.50 -13.13 12.24
CA LEU A 167 -4.72 -13.93 12.03
C LEU A 167 -5.90 -13.03 11.66
N ALA A 168 -6.11 -11.92 12.37
CA ALA A 168 -7.15 -10.95 12.04
C ALA A 168 -6.96 -10.35 10.64
N SER A 169 -5.73 -9.98 10.29
CA SER A 169 -5.40 -9.46 8.96
C SER A 169 -5.60 -10.51 7.86
N LEU A 170 -5.33 -11.79 8.13
CA LEU A 170 -5.57 -12.90 7.20
C LEU A 170 -7.06 -13.08 6.90
N VAL A 171 -7.91 -13.03 7.93
CA VAL A 171 -9.38 -13.07 7.78
C VAL A 171 -9.88 -11.88 6.95
N SER A 172 -9.38 -10.68 7.26
CA SER A 172 -9.65 -9.46 6.49
C SER A 172 -9.19 -9.58 5.03
N ALA A 173 -8.01 -10.16 4.80
CA ALA A 173 -7.46 -10.33 3.46
C ALA A 173 -8.31 -11.29 2.63
N TYR A 174 -8.81 -12.36 3.24
CA TYR A 174 -9.76 -13.26 2.60
C TYR A 174 -11.07 -12.54 2.23
N GLY A 175 -11.66 -11.77 3.16
CA GLY A 175 -12.87 -10.99 2.91
C GLY A 175 -12.68 -9.95 1.79
N THR A 176 -11.56 -9.24 1.82
CA THR A 176 -11.20 -8.24 0.82
C THR A 176 -10.96 -8.87 -0.55
N TYR A 177 -10.30 -10.03 -0.60
CA TYR A 177 -10.12 -10.80 -1.84
C TYR A 177 -11.47 -11.21 -2.45
N ARG A 178 -12.40 -11.72 -1.61
CA ARG A 178 -13.76 -12.07 -2.06
C ARG A 178 -14.49 -10.85 -2.62
N PHE A 179 -14.43 -9.71 -1.91
CA PHE A 179 -15.05 -8.46 -2.35
C PHE A 179 -14.51 -8.01 -3.72
N ILE A 180 -13.18 -7.92 -3.86
CA ILE A 180 -12.52 -7.52 -5.11
C ILE A 180 -12.91 -8.47 -6.25
N LYS A 181 -12.89 -9.79 -6.01
CA LYS A 181 -13.28 -10.79 -7.03
C LYS A 181 -14.72 -10.62 -7.50
N THR A 182 -15.64 -10.24 -6.62
CA THR A 182 -17.07 -10.10 -6.96
C THR A 182 -17.46 -8.76 -7.58
N ARG A 183 -16.72 -7.68 -7.31
CA ARG A 183 -17.10 -6.30 -7.67
C ARG A 183 -16.16 -5.61 -8.65
N LEU A 184 -14.89 -6.04 -8.74
CA LEU A 184 -13.84 -5.36 -9.52
C LEU A 184 -13.19 -6.24 -10.62
N SER A 185 -13.52 -7.53 -10.67
CA SER A 185 -13.14 -8.46 -11.75
C SER A 185 -14.29 -8.70 -12.71
#